data_AF-A0A7S1AIY7-F1
#
_entry.id   AF-A0A7S1AIY7-F1
#
_cell.length_a   1.000
_cell.length_b   1.000
_cell.length_c   1.000
_cell.angle_alpha   90.00
_cell.angle_beta   90.00
_cell.angle_gamma   90.00
#
_symmetry.space_group_name_H-M   'P 1'
#
loop_
_entity.id
_entity.type
_entity.pdbx_description
1 polymer ?
#
loop_
_entity_poly.entity_id
_entity_poly.type
_entity_poly.pdbx_seq_one_letter_code
_entity_poly.pdbx_strand_id
1 'polypeptide(L)'
;MAQVCCSRRLAVERHSFRKCWIASAPRMSLAAAKVTQPVLLRQMGFKARARWASFSRRTRTSSRIIPGGKMKGVTFSDCLEKELGFCKWAVTLSDNDARRSHLSEFISFLEAQKPKRMWEETLAFGKHKGLLYDDVFSNDGLYSLWLVRYSGNPASWLQNQCLTFTDWTQERDPQFAILEPDMCLFGKHKGQTYNDIFKVDTGYCEWILQTNQKDPTATLIEHFADWLRYREPNFVDGFSMGKAAKPVKAVPRQQVQIVKHGKNKGKTFQDIFRTDRQYCAWVLKSVTQSSPLRAFADWIKQKHPEFAAQSAK
;
A
#
# COMPACT_ATOMS: atom_id res chain seq x y z
N MET A 1 64.68 18.50 26.84
CA MET A 1 63.38 17.91 27.26
C MET A 1 62.87 17.04 26.13
N ALA A 2 63.07 15.73 26.24
CA ALA A 2 62.69 14.73 25.24
C ALA A 2 61.33 14.16 25.61
N GLN A 3 60.38 14.14 24.66
CA GLN A 3 59.04 13.60 24.88
C GLN A 3 58.85 12.32 24.08
N VAL A 4 58.49 11.28 24.82
CA VAL A 4 58.52 9.86 24.48
C VAL A 4 57.27 9.42 23.70
N CYS A 5 57.50 8.50 22.76
CA CYS A 5 56.52 7.73 22.00
C CYS A 5 55.44 7.03 22.86
N CYS A 6 54.22 6.92 22.33
CA CYS A 6 53.39 5.73 22.59
C CYS A 6 52.41 5.48 21.43
N SER A 7 52.70 4.45 20.62
CA SER A 7 51.81 3.88 19.61
C SER A 7 50.95 2.78 20.22
N ARG A 8 49.62 2.83 20.06
CA ARG A 8 48.72 1.69 20.34
C ARG A 8 48.14 1.16 19.03
N ARG A 9 48.61 -0.03 18.64
CA ARG A 9 47.97 -0.92 17.65
C ARG A 9 46.79 -1.62 18.33
N LEU A 10 45.61 -1.60 17.71
CA LEU A 10 44.52 -2.50 18.03
C LEU A 10 44.47 -3.60 16.96
N ALA A 11 44.51 -4.85 17.44
CA ALA A 11 44.54 -6.06 16.64
C ALA A 11 43.13 -6.47 16.18
N VAL A 12 43.12 -7.13 15.04
CA VAL A 12 41.99 -7.67 14.29
C VAL A 12 41.63 -9.06 14.84
N GLU A 13 40.35 -9.30 15.14
CA GLU A 13 39.80 -10.65 15.28
C GLU A 13 38.78 -10.93 14.17
N ARG A 14 39.11 -11.91 13.32
CA ARG A 14 38.23 -12.46 12.28
C ARG A 14 37.53 -13.70 12.83
N HIS A 15 36.22 -13.64 12.98
CA HIS A 15 35.39 -14.83 13.26
C HIS A 15 35.00 -15.53 11.95
N SER A 16 35.42 -16.80 11.87
CA SER A 16 35.15 -17.74 10.78
C SER A 16 33.86 -18.50 11.07
N PHE A 17 32.82 -18.31 10.26
CA PHE A 17 31.61 -19.13 10.31
C PHE A 17 31.63 -20.22 9.23
N ARG A 18 31.49 -21.45 9.71
CA ARG A 18 31.54 -22.72 8.96
C ARG A 18 30.31 -22.88 8.06
N LYS A 19 30.56 -23.45 6.88
CA LYS A 19 29.58 -23.85 5.87
C LYS A 19 28.90 -25.17 6.27
N CYS A 20 27.58 -25.18 6.40
CA CYS A 20 26.79 -26.42 6.43
C CYS A 20 26.37 -26.81 5.01
N TRP A 21 26.68 -28.05 4.66
CA TRP A 21 26.25 -28.74 3.46
C TRP A 21 24.83 -29.27 3.66
N ILE A 22 23.93 -29.06 2.70
CA ILE A 22 22.69 -29.85 2.56
C ILE A 22 22.68 -30.48 1.18
N ALA A 23 22.49 -31.79 1.20
CA ALA A 23 22.58 -32.72 0.10
C ALA A 23 21.44 -32.57 -0.92
N SER A 24 21.76 -32.95 -2.15
CA SER A 24 20.85 -33.06 -3.30
C SER A 24 20.05 -34.37 -3.24
N ALA A 25 18.82 -34.34 -3.75
CA ALA A 25 18.04 -35.52 -4.14
C ALA A 25 17.48 -35.33 -5.57
N PRO A 26 17.17 -36.42 -6.30
CA PRO A 26 17.37 -36.49 -7.75
C PRO A 26 16.13 -36.17 -8.60
N ARG A 27 16.45 -35.90 -9.88
CA ARG A 27 15.56 -35.67 -11.02
C ARG A 27 14.69 -36.90 -11.33
N MET A 28 13.40 -36.66 -11.60
CA MET A 28 12.58 -37.51 -12.47
C MET A 28 12.05 -36.66 -13.61
N SER A 29 12.29 -37.11 -14.84
CA SER A 29 11.97 -36.44 -16.09
C SER A 29 10.89 -37.20 -16.86
N LEU A 30 9.90 -36.42 -17.31
CA LEU A 30 9.17 -36.50 -18.59
C LEU A 30 8.35 -37.76 -18.90
N ALA A 31 7.01 -37.57 -18.97
CA ALA A 31 6.29 -37.74 -20.23
C ALA A 31 4.89 -37.10 -20.25
N ALA A 32 4.61 -36.46 -21.40
CA ALA A 32 3.33 -36.26 -22.09
C ALA A 32 2.29 -35.24 -21.55
N ALA A 33 2.26 -34.12 -22.27
CA ALA A 33 1.29 -33.05 -22.27
C ALA A 33 -0.04 -33.44 -22.95
N LYS A 34 -1.14 -32.86 -22.46
CA LYS A 34 -2.14 -32.14 -23.28
C LYS A 34 -3.08 -31.28 -22.41
N VAL A 35 -2.96 -29.96 -22.61
CA VAL A 35 -4.03 -28.96 -22.68
C VAL A 35 -4.86 -28.68 -21.42
N THR A 36 -4.46 -27.66 -20.63
CA THR A 36 -5.23 -26.43 -20.32
C THR A 36 -4.52 -25.60 -19.22
N GLN A 37 -4.67 -24.26 -19.26
CA GLN A 37 -4.04 -23.26 -18.38
C GLN A 37 -4.46 -23.33 -16.90
N PRO A 38 -3.72 -22.64 -16.00
CA PRO A 38 -4.37 -21.63 -15.12
C PRO A 38 -3.52 -20.34 -15.04
N VAL A 39 -4.01 -19.13 -15.38
CA VAL A 39 -4.95 -18.28 -14.62
C VAL A 39 -4.63 -18.26 -13.12
N LEU A 40 -3.62 -17.48 -12.73
CA LEU A 40 -3.34 -17.08 -11.35
C LEU A 40 -3.54 -15.57 -11.18
N LEU A 41 -4.80 -15.17 -11.27
CA LEU A 41 -5.36 -13.94 -10.69
C LEU A 41 -6.86 -13.93 -11.00
N ARG A 42 -7.60 -14.76 -10.24
CA ARG A 42 -9.03 -14.63 -9.90
C ARG A 42 -9.57 -16.00 -9.53
N GLN A 43 -9.73 -16.25 -8.24
CA GLN A 43 -10.94 -16.88 -7.69
C GLN A 43 -10.93 -16.73 -6.17
N MET A 44 -11.16 -15.51 -5.71
CA MET A 44 -12.02 -15.33 -4.53
C MET A 44 -13.33 -14.75 -5.05
N GLY A 45 -14.12 -15.61 -5.69
CA GLY A 45 -15.51 -15.32 -5.92
C GLY A 45 -16.25 -15.42 -4.59
N PHE A 46 -16.17 -14.38 -3.77
CA PHE A 46 -17.18 -14.17 -2.74
C PHE A 46 -18.49 -13.84 -3.46
N LYS A 47 -19.19 -14.89 -3.92
CA LYS A 47 -20.64 -14.82 -4.00
C LYS A 47 -21.09 -14.67 -2.55
N ALA A 48 -21.25 -13.43 -2.11
CA ALA A 48 -22.09 -13.09 -0.97
C ALA A 48 -23.53 -13.44 -1.36
N ARG A 49 -23.83 -14.75 -1.48
CA ARG A 49 -25.17 -15.21 -1.15
C ARG A 49 -25.32 -14.81 0.30
N ALA A 50 -26.25 -13.88 0.56
CA ALA A 50 -26.82 -13.65 1.87
C ALA A 50 -27.41 -14.98 2.36
N ARG A 51 -26.56 -15.88 2.85
CA ARG A 51 -26.95 -16.91 3.78
C ARG A 51 -27.10 -16.17 5.08
N TRP A 52 -28.32 -15.69 5.30
CA TRP A 52 -28.82 -15.42 6.62
C TRP A 52 -28.54 -16.68 7.43
N ALA A 53 -27.44 -16.70 8.18
CA ALA A 53 -27.33 -17.64 9.28
C ALA A 53 -28.55 -17.34 10.12
N SER A 54 -29.49 -18.28 10.15
CA SER A 54 -30.72 -18.16 10.91
C SER A 54 -30.31 -17.73 12.32
N PHE A 55 -30.63 -16.47 12.64
CA PHE A 55 -30.30 -15.85 13.90
C PHE A 55 -31.16 -16.56 14.94
N SER A 56 -30.64 -17.69 15.41
CA SER A 56 -31.38 -18.70 16.14
C SER A 56 -31.57 -18.22 17.58
N ARG A 57 -32.78 -17.69 17.82
CA ARG A 57 -33.58 -17.89 19.04
C ARG A 57 -32.80 -17.84 20.35
N ARG A 58 -32.46 -16.63 20.84
CA ARG A 58 -32.41 -16.37 22.30
C ARG A 58 -32.33 -14.91 22.76
N THR A 59 -32.85 -13.96 21.99
CA THR A 59 -33.09 -12.61 22.51
C THR A 59 -34.58 -12.30 22.47
N ARG A 60 -35.23 -12.39 23.64
CA ARG A 60 -36.62 -11.97 23.87
C ARG A 60 -36.83 -10.46 23.63
N THR A 61 -35.76 -9.75 23.27
CA THR A 61 -35.67 -8.31 23.02
C THR A 61 -36.06 -7.89 21.61
N SER A 62 -36.20 -8.82 20.65
CA SER A 62 -36.54 -8.46 19.24
C SER A 62 -37.96 -7.89 19.06
N SER A 63 -38.86 -8.12 20.03
CA SER A 63 -40.23 -7.60 20.00
C SER A 63 -40.38 -6.23 20.69
N ARG A 64 -39.30 -5.62 21.18
CA ARG A 64 -39.38 -4.29 21.79
C ARG A 64 -39.55 -3.22 20.71
N ILE A 65 -40.36 -2.22 21.04
CA ILE A 65 -40.79 -1.14 20.14
C ILE A 65 -40.14 0.16 20.60
N ILE A 66 -39.73 1.02 19.66
CA ILE A 66 -39.18 2.34 19.97
C ILE A 66 -40.28 3.21 20.60
N PRO A 67 -40.10 3.75 21.82
CA PRO A 67 -41.16 4.39 22.59
C PRO A 67 -41.55 5.79 22.08
N GLY A 68 -40.71 6.45 21.27
CA GLY A 68 -40.96 7.82 20.82
C GLY A 68 -40.14 8.27 19.60
N GLY A 69 -40.46 9.47 19.10
CA GLY A 69 -39.77 10.10 17.97
C GLY A 69 -40.25 9.61 16.59
N LYS A 70 -39.44 9.87 15.56
CA LYS A 70 -39.73 9.53 14.15
C LYS A 70 -39.99 8.04 13.93
N MET A 71 -39.38 7.19 14.76
CA MET A 71 -39.44 5.73 14.66
C MET A 71 -40.40 5.08 15.67
N LYS A 72 -41.30 5.85 16.30
CA LYS A 72 -42.25 5.34 17.28
C LYS A 72 -43.10 4.20 16.67
N GLY A 73 -43.23 3.09 17.38
CA GLY A 73 -44.01 1.94 16.90
C GLY A 73 -43.21 0.92 16.10
N VAL A 74 -42.00 1.26 15.65
CA VAL A 74 -41.12 0.33 14.91
C VAL A 74 -40.37 -0.57 15.89
N THR A 75 -40.25 -1.87 15.56
CA THR A 75 -39.49 -2.81 16.39
C THR A 75 -37.99 -2.51 16.34
N PHE A 76 -37.25 -2.88 17.37
CA PHE A 76 -35.79 -2.67 17.40
C PHE A 76 -35.09 -3.35 16.22
N SER A 77 -35.54 -4.55 15.84
CA SER A 77 -34.99 -5.30 14.70
C SER A 77 -35.34 -4.65 13.36
N ASP A 78 -36.59 -4.21 13.17
CA ASP A 78 -37.00 -3.52 11.95
C ASP A 78 -36.25 -2.20 11.76
N CYS A 79 -36.08 -1.44 12.84
CA CYS A 79 -35.34 -0.18 12.82
C CYS A 79 -33.87 -0.41 12.44
N LEU A 80 -33.27 -1.48 12.98
CA LEU A 80 -31.90 -1.88 12.67
C LEU A 80 -31.70 -2.21 11.19
N GLU A 81 -32.68 -2.87 10.57
CA GLU A 81 -32.61 -3.29 9.16
C GLU A 81 -32.90 -2.15 8.18
N LYS A 82 -33.85 -1.27 8.52
CA LYS A 82 -34.41 -0.27 7.57
C LYS A 82 -33.84 1.13 7.75
N GLU A 83 -33.39 1.50 8.95
CA GLU A 83 -33.06 2.89 9.31
C GLU A 83 -31.73 2.98 10.07
N LEU A 84 -30.65 2.54 9.41
CA LEU A 84 -29.28 2.55 9.96
C LEU A 84 -28.83 3.95 10.41
N GLY A 85 -29.27 5.01 9.72
CA GLY A 85 -28.95 6.40 10.10
C GLY A 85 -29.51 6.78 11.47
N PHE A 86 -30.73 6.37 11.78
CA PHE A 86 -31.32 6.58 13.11
C PHE A 86 -30.59 5.78 14.18
N CYS A 87 -30.22 4.53 13.87
CA CYS A 87 -29.47 3.68 14.80
C CYS A 87 -28.10 4.29 15.15
N LYS A 88 -27.35 4.78 14.14
CA LYS A 88 -26.08 5.50 14.33
C LYS A 88 -26.26 6.79 15.14
N TRP A 89 -27.30 7.55 14.86
CA TRP A 89 -27.59 8.75 15.65
C TRP A 89 -27.90 8.41 17.12
N ALA A 90 -28.71 7.39 17.37
CA ALA A 90 -29.13 7.02 18.73
C ALA A 90 -27.94 6.66 19.64
N VAL A 91 -26.98 5.89 19.13
CA VAL A 91 -25.76 5.51 19.86
C VAL A 91 -24.79 6.69 20.09
N THR A 92 -24.84 7.73 19.26
CA THR A 92 -24.02 8.96 19.44
C THR A 92 -24.58 9.94 20.48
N LEU A 93 -25.77 9.70 21.03
CA LEU A 93 -26.34 10.57 22.06
C LEU A 93 -25.46 10.58 23.31
N SER A 94 -25.16 11.76 23.85
CA SER A 94 -24.42 11.91 25.12
C SER A 94 -25.23 11.38 26.30
N ASP A 95 -24.56 10.92 27.35
CA ASP A 95 -25.18 10.47 28.61
C ASP A 95 -26.09 11.53 29.26
N ASN A 96 -25.82 12.82 29.01
CA ASN A 96 -26.63 13.93 29.52
C ASN A 96 -27.84 14.27 28.63
N ASP A 97 -28.02 13.60 27.49
CA ASP A 97 -29.13 13.87 26.59
C ASP A 97 -30.43 13.22 27.11
N ALA A 98 -31.45 14.03 27.39
CA ALA A 98 -32.76 13.53 27.87
C ALA A 98 -33.40 12.52 26.90
N ARG A 99 -33.05 12.53 25.62
CA ARG A 99 -33.54 11.54 24.64
C ARG A 99 -32.87 10.18 24.83
N ARG A 100 -31.66 10.14 25.39
CA ARG A 100 -30.92 8.89 25.64
C ARG A 100 -31.59 8.04 26.70
N SER A 101 -32.17 8.63 27.74
CA SER A 101 -32.94 7.86 28.74
C SER A 101 -34.16 7.19 28.11
N HIS A 102 -34.86 7.88 27.21
CA HIS A 102 -36.01 7.36 26.47
C HIS A 102 -35.61 6.27 25.46
N LEU A 103 -34.39 6.31 24.94
CA LEU A 103 -33.85 5.34 23.98
C LEU A 103 -32.89 4.34 24.62
N SER A 104 -32.74 4.33 25.95
CA SER A 104 -31.71 3.57 26.66
C SER A 104 -31.76 2.09 26.34
N GLU A 105 -32.95 1.48 26.40
CA GLU A 105 -33.13 0.07 26.04
C GLU A 105 -32.80 -0.23 24.57
N PHE A 106 -33.10 0.71 23.68
CA PHE A 106 -32.77 0.58 22.25
C PHE A 106 -31.27 0.69 22.03
N ILE A 107 -30.61 1.65 22.69
CA ILE A 107 -29.15 1.83 22.62
C ILE A 107 -28.44 0.59 23.18
N SER A 108 -28.85 0.08 24.35
CA SER A 108 -28.32 -1.17 24.89
C SER A 108 -28.56 -2.36 23.96
N PHE A 109 -29.70 -2.40 23.26
CA PHE A 109 -29.92 -3.41 22.21
C PHE A 109 -28.92 -3.26 21.06
N LEU A 110 -28.71 -2.04 20.54
CA LEU A 110 -27.75 -1.80 19.45
C LEU A 110 -26.30 -2.13 19.88
N GLU A 111 -25.91 -1.79 21.10
CA GLU A 111 -24.61 -2.13 21.69
C GLU A 111 -24.43 -3.63 21.93
N ALA A 112 -25.50 -4.32 22.34
CA ALA A 112 -25.46 -5.78 22.51
C ALA A 112 -25.40 -6.51 21.17
N GLN A 113 -26.06 -5.98 20.14
CA GLN A 113 -26.03 -6.56 18.81
C GLN A 113 -24.73 -6.25 18.06
N LYS A 114 -24.09 -5.09 18.34
CA LYS A 114 -22.92 -4.53 17.62
C LYS A 114 -22.81 -5.14 16.22
N PRO A 115 -23.81 -4.97 15.33
CA PRO A 115 -23.79 -5.70 14.08
C PRO A 115 -22.55 -5.23 13.36
N LYS A 116 -21.65 -6.16 13.03
CA LYS A 116 -20.39 -5.84 12.33
C LYS A 116 -20.64 -4.97 11.09
N ARG A 117 -21.84 -5.05 10.52
CA ARG A 117 -22.33 -4.25 9.39
C ARG A 117 -22.89 -2.87 9.70
N MET A 118 -23.42 -2.61 10.90
CA MET A 118 -24.01 -1.29 11.20
C MET A 118 -22.94 -0.19 11.24
N TRP A 119 -21.73 -0.59 11.61
CA TRP A 119 -20.50 0.18 11.60
C TRP A 119 -19.62 -0.19 10.41
N GLU A 120 -20.18 -0.76 9.34
CA GLU A 120 -19.46 -0.74 8.06
C GLU A 120 -19.42 0.73 7.64
N GLU A 121 -18.36 1.38 8.11
CA GLU A 121 -18.09 2.78 7.90
C GLU A 121 -17.84 2.93 6.40
N THR A 122 -18.73 3.68 5.76
CA THR A 122 -18.54 4.10 4.38
C THR A 122 -17.82 5.43 4.38
N LEU A 123 -16.91 5.64 3.45
CA LEU A 123 -16.34 6.97 3.25
C LEU A 123 -17.42 7.95 2.80
N ALA A 124 -17.60 9.05 3.54
CA ALA A 124 -18.58 10.08 3.18
C ALA A 124 -18.08 11.02 2.06
N PHE A 125 -16.81 10.91 1.64
CA PHE A 125 -16.14 11.89 0.79
C PHE A 125 -15.09 11.28 -0.15
N GLY A 126 -14.57 12.13 -1.03
CA GLY A 126 -13.42 11.83 -1.87
C GLY A 126 -13.68 10.82 -2.99
N LYS A 127 -12.60 10.29 -3.56
CA LYS A 127 -12.60 9.35 -4.70
C LYS A 127 -13.42 8.07 -4.41
N HIS A 128 -13.46 7.66 -3.15
CA HIS A 128 -14.08 6.42 -2.71
C HIS A 128 -15.36 6.63 -1.90
N LYS A 129 -16.04 7.76 -2.13
CA LYS A 129 -17.30 8.08 -1.46
C LYS A 129 -18.33 6.97 -1.64
N GLY A 130 -18.95 6.54 -0.54
CA GLY A 130 -19.96 5.49 -0.48
C GLY A 130 -19.40 4.07 -0.44
N LEU A 131 -18.09 3.88 -0.61
CA LEU A 131 -17.44 2.58 -0.46
C LEU A 131 -17.17 2.30 1.02
N LEU A 132 -17.22 1.02 1.39
CA LEU A 132 -16.88 0.57 2.74
C LEU A 132 -15.39 0.79 3.01
N TYR A 133 -15.03 1.04 4.26
CA TYR A 133 -13.63 1.16 4.66
C TYR A 133 -12.84 -0.09 4.27
N ASP A 134 -13.44 -1.27 4.40
CA ASP A 134 -12.85 -2.54 3.98
C ASP A 134 -12.52 -2.60 2.48
N ASP A 135 -13.43 -2.10 1.63
CA ASP A 135 -13.23 -2.03 0.20
C ASP A 135 -12.14 -1.03 -0.15
N VAL A 136 -12.12 0.13 0.50
CA VAL A 136 -11.12 1.17 0.28
C VAL A 136 -9.74 0.65 0.67
N PHE A 137 -9.63 0.05 1.85
CA PHE A 137 -8.42 -0.53 2.39
C PHE A 137 -7.86 -1.63 1.50
N SER A 138 -8.73 -2.52 1.03
CA SER A 138 -8.32 -3.65 0.19
C SER A 138 -7.98 -3.25 -1.25
N ASN A 139 -8.68 -2.25 -1.81
CA ASN A 139 -8.53 -1.89 -3.23
C ASN A 139 -7.60 -0.70 -3.48
N ASP A 140 -7.39 0.19 -2.51
CA ASP A 140 -6.59 1.41 -2.65
C ASP A 140 -5.84 1.76 -1.36
N GLY A 141 -4.90 0.90 -0.96
CA GLY A 141 -4.10 1.09 0.26
C GLY A 141 -3.33 2.43 0.31
N LEU A 142 -3.10 3.08 -0.83
CA LEU A 142 -2.50 4.42 -0.88
C LEU A 142 -3.46 5.50 -0.40
N TYR A 143 -4.73 5.39 -0.80
CA TYR A 143 -5.77 6.28 -0.32
C TYR A 143 -6.01 6.06 1.18
N SER A 144 -5.97 4.81 1.65
CA SER A 144 -6.06 4.49 3.07
C SER A 144 -4.90 5.07 3.88
N LEU A 145 -3.66 4.95 3.38
CA LEU A 145 -2.50 5.55 4.03
C LEU A 145 -2.59 7.09 4.04
N TRP A 146 -3.08 7.69 2.97
CA TRP A 146 -3.36 9.12 2.93
C TRP A 146 -4.39 9.54 3.98
N LEU A 147 -5.51 8.80 4.13
CA LEU A 147 -6.51 9.06 5.17
C LEU A 147 -5.92 9.00 6.57
N VAL A 148 -5.12 7.96 6.85
CA VAL A 148 -4.44 7.75 8.13
C VAL A 148 -3.52 8.92 8.48
N ARG A 149 -2.79 9.46 7.51
CA ARG A 149 -1.91 10.61 7.75
C ARG A 149 -2.67 11.93 7.82
N TYR A 150 -3.68 12.08 6.98
CA TYR A 150 -4.47 13.31 6.90
C TYR A 150 -5.30 13.54 8.17
N SER A 151 -5.64 12.49 8.92
CA SER A 151 -6.36 12.63 10.21
C SER A 151 -5.59 13.43 11.26
N GLY A 152 -4.26 13.55 11.13
CA GLY A 152 -3.43 14.39 11.99
C GLY A 152 -3.52 15.89 11.70
N ASN A 153 -4.20 16.31 10.62
CA ASN A 153 -4.34 17.72 10.26
C ASN A 153 -5.59 18.34 10.93
N PRO A 154 -5.44 19.30 11.86
CA PRO A 154 -6.53 19.85 12.65
C PRO A 154 -7.45 20.83 11.90
N ALA A 155 -7.12 21.21 10.66
CA ALA A 155 -7.76 22.34 9.98
C ALA A 155 -8.88 21.96 8.99
N SER A 156 -9.32 20.69 8.94
CA SER A 156 -10.29 20.25 7.93
C SER A 156 -11.59 19.74 8.52
N TRP A 157 -12.71 20.09 7.89
CA TRP A 157 -14.03 19.49 8.16
C TRP A 157 -14.05 17.96 7.93
N LEU A 158 -13.05 17.44 7.23
CA LEU A 158 -12.85 16.01 6.97
C LEU A 158 -12.23 15.27 8.17
N GLN A 159 -11.71 15.99 9.18
CA GLN A 159 -10.93 15.40 10.26
C GLN A 159 -11.67 14.28 10.99
N ASN A 160 -12.94 14.48 11.35
CA ASN A 160 -13.71 13.44 12.06
C ASN A 160 -13.87 12.15 11.25
N GLN A 161 -14.06 12.27 9.92
CA GLN A 161 -14.21 11.10 9.05
C GLN A 161 -12.87 10.43 8.73
N CYS A 162 -11.79 11.20 8.67
CA CYS A 162 -10.44 10.63 8.58
C CYS A 162 -10.07 9.93 9.89
N LEU A 163 -10.39 10.51 11.05
CA LEU A 163 -10.13 9.91 12.37
C LEU A 163 -10.85 8.57 12.53
N THR A 164 -12.13 8.49 12.18
CA THR A 164 -12.85 7.20 12.22
C THR A 164 -12.20 6.16 11.31
N PHE A 165 -11.78 6.55 10.09
CA PHE A 165 -11.03 5.66 9.20
C PHE A 165 -9.69 5.24 9.80
N THR A 166 -8.97 6.16 10.42
CA THR A 166 -7.68 5.91 11.07
C THR A 166 -7.82 4.93 12.22
N ASP A 167 -8.76 5.17 13.13
CA ASP A 167 -9.02 4.31 14.28
C ASP A 167 -9.41 2.90 13.80
N TRP A 168 -10.34 2.80 12.85
CA TRP A 168 -10.72 1.53 12.23
C TRP A 168 -9.53 0.80 11.62
N THR A 169 -8.65 1.53 10.93
CA THR A 169 -7.47 0.96 10.28
C THR A 169 -6.45 0.46 11.30
N GLN A 170 -6.23 1.22 12.37
CA GLN A 170 -5.31 0.85 13.45
C GLN A 170 -5.80 -0.34 14.26
N GLU A 171 -7.10 -0.44 14.53
CA GLU A 171 -7.71 -1.60 15.19
C GLU A 171 -7.55 -2.88 14.34
N ARG A 172 -7.72 -2.74 13.01
CA ARG A 172 -7.68 -3.87 12.09
C ARG A 172 -6.26 -4.35 11.81
N ASP A 173 -5.36 -3.41 11.54
CA ASP A 173 -3.96 -3.67 11.23
C ASP A 173 -3.08 -2.60 11.90
N PRO A 174 -2.63 -2.84 13.14
CA PRO A 174 -1.76 -1.92 13.86
C PRO A 174 -0.45 -1.63 13.12
N GLN A 175 0.00 -2.55 12.25
CA GLN A 175 1.21 -2.35 11.45
C GLN A 175 0.95 -1.48 10.24
N PHE A 176 -0.30 -1.26 9.83
CA PHE A 176 -0.62 -0.40 8.69
C PHE A 176 -0.25 1.06 8.94
N ALA A 177 -0.44 1.55 10.16
CA ALA A 177 0.05 2.88 10.56
C ALA A 177 1.59 2.95 10.62
N ILE A 178 2.24 1.79 10.71
CA ILE A 178 3.70 1.62 10.74
C ILE A 178 4.25 1.32 9.34
N LEU A 179 3.41 1.00 8.34
CA LEU A 179 3.84 0.72 6.96
C LEU A 179 4.80 1.81 6.53
N GLU A 180 5.98 1.36 6.09
CA GLU A 180 7.18 2.18 6.18
C GLU A 180 6.92 3.59 5.68
N PRO A 181 7.20 4.61 6.50
CA PRO A 181 6.86 5.99 6.20
C PRO A 181 7.44 6.48 4.87
N ASP A 182 8.37 5.71 4.32
CA ASP A 182 9.25 6.06 3.25
C ASP A 182 8.81 5.48 1.90
N MET A 183 7.54 5.16 1.65
CA MET A 183 7.11 4.69 0.32
C MET A 183 6.55 5.82 -0.55
N CYS A 184 7.01 5.93 -1.79
CA CYS A 184 6.46 6.87 -2.76
C CYS A 184 5.15 6.35 -3.34
N LEU A 185 4.07 7.07 -3.07
CA LEU A 185 2.72 6.66 -3.45
C LEU A 185 2.26 7.29 -4.78
N PHE A 186 3.12 8.08 -5.43
CA PHE A 186 2.76 8.90 -6.57
C PHE A 186 3.87 8.94 -7.64
N GLY A 187 3.51 9.47 -8.82
CA GLY A 187 4.44 9.73 -9.91
C GLY A 187 5.14 8.49 -10.50
N LYS A 188 6.30 8.73 -11.12
CA LYS A 188 7.10 7.71 -11.84
C LYS A 188 7.60 6.59 -10.92
N HIS A 189 7.80 6.88 -9.64
CA HIS A 189 8.40 5.97 -8.67
C HIS A 189 7.40 5.36 -7.70
N LYS A 190 6.12 5.30 -8.09
CA LYS A 190 5.06 4.71 -7.29
C LYS A 190 5.40 3.28 -6.84
N GLY A 191 5.29 3.03 -5.54
CA GLY A 191 5.60 1.75 -4.89
C GLY A 191 7.08 1.51 -4.59
N GLN A 192 7.97 2.47 -4.87
CA GLN A 192 9.38 2.42 -4.45
C GLN A 192 9.58 3.17 -3.14
N THR A 193 10.59 2.80 -2.37
CA THR A 193 10.94 3.57 -1.17
C THR A 193 11.64 4.88 -1.54
N TYR A 194 11.50 5.93 -0.73
CA TYR A 194 12.18 7.21 -0.87
C TYR A 194 13.69 7.02 -0.92
N ASN A 195 14.23 6.10 -0.11
CA ASN A 195 15.64 5.75 -0.14
C ASN A 195 16.09 5.14 -1.47
N ASP A 196 15.29 4.22 -2.03
CA ASP A 196 15.60 3.64 -3.34
C ASP A 196 15.52 4.69 -4.45
N ILE A 197 14.53 5.59 -4.36
CA ILE A 197 14.36 6.68 -5.33
C ILE A 197 15.53 7.65 -5.25
N PHE A 198 15.94 8.03 -4.05
CA PHE A 198 17.09 8.90 -3.83
C PHE A 198 18.38 8.35 -4.45
N LYS A 199 18.60 7.04 -4.33
CA LYS A 199 19.76 6.36 -4.92
C LYS A 199 19.70 6.24 -6.44
N VAL A 200 18.50 6.11 -7.01
CA VAL A 200 18.31 5.80 -8.44
C VAL A 200 18.07 7.06 -9.28
N ASP A 201 17.39 8.07 -8.74
CA ASP A 201 16.91 9.24 -9.48
C ASP A 201 16.95 10.50 -8.60
N THR A 202 18.15 11.07 -8.44
CA THR A 202 18.35 12.33 -7.71
C THR A 202 17.61 13.50 -8.37
N GLY A 203 17.49 13.49 -9.71
CA GLY A 203 16.73 14.50 -10.45
C GLY A 203 15.24 14.49 -10.12
N TYR A 204 14.65 13.33 -9.82
CA TYR A 204 13.29 13.26 -9.30
C TYR A 204 13.19 13.88 -7.91
N CYS A 205 14.19 13.68 -7.04
CA CYS A 205 14.22 14.30 -5.71
C CYS A 205 14.35 15.83 -5.79
N GLU A 206 15.16 16.35 -6.72
CA GLU A 206 15.23 17.78 -7.02
C GLU A 206 13.88 18.33 -7.48
N TRP A 207 13.18 17.60 -8.35
CA TRP A 207 11.84 17.98 -8.81
C TRP A 207 10.82 18.00 -7.67
N ILE A 208 10.88 17.03 -6.74
CA ILE A 208 10.05 17.02 -5.53
C ILE A 208 10.28 18.29 -4.70
N LEU A 209 11.53 18.69 -4.50
CA LEU A 209 11.88 19.91 -3.75
C LEU A 209 11.45 21.20 -4.47
N GLN A 210 11.35 21.19 -5.81
CA GLN A 210 10.93 22.35 -6.63
C GLN A 210 9.41 22.47 -6.83
N THR A 211 8.67 21.37 -6.70
CA THR A 211 7.25 21.35 -7.06
C THR A 211 6.44 22.17 -6.04
N ASN A 212 6.06 23.38 -6.45
CA ASN A 212 5.31 24.33 -5.64
C ASN A 212 3.95 23.76 -5.20
N GLN A 213 3.69 23.82 -3.89
CA GLN A 213 2.63 23.15 -3.09
C GLN A 213 1.17 23.58 -3.37
N LYS A 214 0.81 23.97 -4.60
CA LYS A 214 -0.54 24.52 -4.88
C LYS A 214 -1.66 23.47 -5.08
N ASP A 215 -1.34 22.18 -5.11
CA ASP A 215 -2.31 21.10 -5.38
C ASP A 215 -2.54 20.26 -4.12
N PRO A 216 -3.76 19.80 -3.78
CA PRO A 216 -4.00 18.87 -2.66
C PRO A 216 -3.22 17.53 -2.72
N THR A 217 -2.68 17.14 -3.89
CA THR A 217 -1.66 16.06 -3.96
C THR A 217 -0.33 16.43 -3.30
N ALA A 218 -0.14 17.71 -2.93
CA ALA A 218 1.01 18.24 -2.22
C ALA A 218 1.27 17.50 -0.91
N THR A 219 0.27 16.93 -0.22
CA THR A 219 0.55 16.26 1.08
C THR A 219 1.52 15.08 0.93
N LEU A 220 1.47 14.35 -0.18
CA LEU A 220 2.39 13.24 -0.43
C LEU A 220 3.76 13.72 -0.94
N ILE A 221 3.76 14.77 -1.77
CA ILE A 221 4.99 15.41 -2.27
C ILE A 221 5.75 16.06 -1.10
N GLU A 222 5.05 16.76 -0.22
CA GLU A 222 5.55 17.37 1.00
C GLU A 222 6.11 16.31 1.94
N HIS A 223 5.43 15.19 2.14
CA HIS A 223 5.96 14.13 2.98
C HIS A 223 7.31 13.60 2.43
N PHE A 224 7.44 13.46 1.12
CA PHE A 224 8.72 13.06 0.52
C PHE A 224 9.76 14.20 0.62
N ALA A 225 9.35 15.46 0.44
CA ALA A 225 10.24 16.61 0.63
C ALA A 225 10.73 16.73 2.08
N ASP A 226 9.87 16.50 3.07
CA ASP A 226 10.19 16.50 4.49
C ASP A 226 11.13 15.35 4.84
N TRP A 227 10.89 14.16 4.25
CA TRP A 227 11.83 13.06 4.36
C TRP A 227 13.21 13.45 3.80
N LEU A 228 13.29 14.08 2.63
CA LEU A 228 14.56 14.54 2.05
C LEU A 228 15.26 15.56 2.96
N ARG A 229 14.53 16.51 3.54
CA ARG A 229 15.07 17.51 4.49
C ARG A 229 15.60 16.87 5.76
N TYR A 230 14.91 15.86 6.28
CA TYR A 230 15.27 15.20 7.53
C TYR A 230 16.42 14.20 7.35
N ARG A 231 16.35 13.33 6.34
CA ARG A 231 17.31 12.25 6.10
C ARG A 231 18.57 12.72 5.37
N GLU A 232 18.42 13.63 4.41
CA GLU A 232 19.49 14.05 3.48
C GLU A 232 19.66 15.58 3.49
N PRO A 233 19.91 16.22 4.65
CA PRO A 233 19.99 17.68 4.75
C PRO A 233 21.08 18.26 3.84
N ASN A 234 22.22 17.57 3.69
CA ASN A 234 23.31 18.01 2.80
C ASN A 234 22.88 18.08 1.32
N PHE A 235 21.98 17.18 0.89
CA PHE A 235 21.44 17.21 -0.46
C PHE A 235 20.54 18.43 -0.66
N VAL A 236 19.69 18.72 0.32
CA VAL A 236 18.80 19.90 0.30
C VAL A 236 19.59 21.21 0.39
N ASP A 237 20.61 21.28 1.24
CA ASP A 237 21.45 22.47 1.40
C ASP A 237 22.28 22.76 0.15
N GLY A 238 22.78 21.70 -0.52
CA GLY A 238 23.45 21.81 -1.82
C GLY A 238 22.53 22.31 -2.94
N PHE A 239 21.21 22.22 -2.74
CA PHE A 239 20.19 22.64 -3.69
C PHE A 239 19.74 24.10 -3.53
N SER A 240 20.34 24.85 -2.59
CA SER A 240 19.95 26.21 -2.22
C SER A 240 19.52 27.07 -3.41
N MET A 241 18.29 27.59 -3.33
CA MET A 241 17.43 28.17 -4.39
C MET A 241 17.98 29.40 -5.16
N GLY A 242 19.26 29.71 -5.08
CA GLY A 242 19.88 30.92 -5.64
C GLY A 242 20.33 30.84 -7.09
N LYS A 243 20.31 29.65 -7.72
CA LYS A 243 20.55 29.54 -9.16
C LYS A 243 19.25 29.13 -9.80
N ALA A 244 18.56 30.09 -10.42
CA ALA A 244 17.48 29.82 -11.38
C ALA A 244 17.91 28.62 -12.21
N ALA A 245 17.25 27.48 -11.96
CA ALA A 245 17.66 26.22 -12.56
C ALA A 245 17.69 26.47 -14.06
N LYS A 246 18.89 26.40 -14.68
CA LYS A 246 18.96 26.26 -16.13
C LYS A 246 17.95 25.16 -16.44
N PRO A 247 16.99 25.38 -17.38
CA PRO A 247 15.96 24.40 -17.68
C PRO A 247 16.69 23.08 -17.77
N VAL A 248 16.37 22.14 -16.86
CA VAL A 248 17.10 20.88 -16.72
C VAL A 248 17.21 20.37 -18.15
N LYS A 249 18.42 20.43 -18.73
CA LYS A 249 18.66 19.95 -20.09
C LYS A 249 18.19 18.53 -19.99
N ALA A 250 17.04 18.24 -20.61
CA ALA A 250 16.26 17.04 -20.33
C ALA A 250 17.25 15.92 -20.14
N VAL A 251 17.41 15.46 -18.87
CA VAL A 251 18.31 14.35 -18.56
C VAL A 251 17.96 13.33 -19.62
N PRO A 252 18.90 12.95 -20.51
CA PRO A 252 18.57 12.25 -21.74
C PRO A 252 17.69 11.11 -21.31
N ARG A 253 16.39 11.22 -21.65
CA ARG A 253 15.34 10.32 -21.17
C ARG A 253 15.97 8.96 -21.31
N GLN A 254 16.29 8.29 -20.20
CA GLN A 254 16.75 6.91 -20.28
C GLN A 254 15.61 6.24 -21.01
N GLN A 255 15.81 5.98 -22.31
CA GLN A 255 14.73 5.61 -23.19
C GLN A 255 14.22 4.33 -22.57
N VAL A 256 13.00 4.39 -22.03
CA VAL A 256 12.41 3.25 -21.36
C VAL A 256 12.38 2.17 -22.43
N GLN A 257 13.26 1.18 -22.28
CA GLN A 257 13.45 0.17 -23.31
C GLN A 257 12.25 -0.76 -23.23
N ILE A 258 11.34 -0.59 -24.19
CA ILE A 258 10.08 -1.34 -24.28
C ILE A 258 10.26 -2.45 -25.31
N VAL A 259 9.81 -3.66 -24.95
CA VAL A 259 9.81 -4.78 -25.91
C VAL A 259 8.76 -4.51 -26.99
N LYS A 260 9.19 -4.48 -28.25
CA LYS A 260 8.33 -4.20 -29.40
C LYS A 260 7.64 -5.45 -29.98
N HIS A 261 8.09 -6.66 -29.60
CA HIS A 261 7.67 -7.92 -30.23
C HIS A 261 7.43 -9.05 -29.20
N GLY A 262 6.53 -9.99 -29.52
CA GLY A 262 6.28 -11.21 -28.74
C GLY A 262 5.31 -11.07 -27.55
N LYS A 263 5.27 -12.10 -26.69
CA LYS A 263 4.33 -12.23 -25.54
C LYS A 263 4.36 -11.04 -24.59
N ASN A 264 5.50 -10.39 -24.44
CA ASN A 264 5.71 -9.27 -23.53
C ASN A 264 5.76 -7.90 -24.23
N LYS A 265 5.15 -7.77 -25.41
CA LYS A 265 5.07 -6.50 -26.15
C LYS A 265 4.45 -5.39 -25.29
N GLY A 266 5.07 -4.21 -25.30
CA GLY A 266 4.60 -3.03 -24.57
C GLY A 266 5.08 -2.95 -23.11
N LYS A 267 5.67 -4.01 -22.57
CA LYS A 267 6.29 -3.98 -21.23
C LYS A 267 7.74 -3.49 -21.29
N THR A 268 8.20 -2.89 -20.19
CA THR A 268 9.59 -2.46 -20.07
C THR A 268 10.50 -3.67 -19.82
N PHE A 269 11.78 -3.55 -20.20
CA PHE A 269 12.77 -4.61 -19.96
C PHE A 269 12.85 -4.99 -18.48
N GLN A 270 12.77 -4.00 -17.58
CA GLN A 270 12.81 -4.20 -16.14
C GLN A 270 11.58 -4.95 -15.62
N ASP A 271 10.37 -4.62 -16.10
CA ASP A 271 9.16 -5.30 -15.68
C ASP A 271 9.16 -6.77 -16.11
N ILE A 272 9.61 -7.06 -17.33
CA ILE A 272 9.70 -8.43 -17.83
C ILE A 272 10.69 -9.23 -16.99
N PHE A 273 11.85 -8.66 -16.66
CA PHE A 273 12.85 -9.32 -15.83
C PHE A 273 12.36 -9.62 -14.42
N ARG A 274 11.56 -8.72 -13.83
CA ARG A 274 10.95 -8.94 -12.50
C ARG A 274 9.86 -10.01 -12.53
N THR A 275 9.05 -10.03 -13.59
CA THR A 275 7.81 -10.81 -13.60
C THR A 275 7.96 -12.19 -14.24
N ASP A 276 8.86 -12.36 -15.21
CA ASP A 276 8.97 -13.60 -16.01
C ASP A 276 10.44 -14.03 -16.20
N ARG A 277 11.00 -14.59 -15.13
CA ARG A 277 12.40 -15.08 -15.11
C ARG A 277 12.66 -16.20 -16.12
N GLN A 278 11.68 -17.06 -16.35
CA GLN A 278 11.80 -18.14 -17.33
C GLN A 278 11.89 -17.60 -18.75
N TYR A 279 11.09 -16.59 -19.08
CA TYR A 279 11.20 -15.90 -20.37
C TYR A 279 12.56 -15.25 -20.55
N CYS A 280 13.12 -14.59 -19.53
CA CYS A 280 14.46 -14.03 -19.61
C CYS A 280 15.55 -15.09 -19.87
N ALA A 281 15.48 -16.24 -19.19
CA ALA A 281 16.39 -17.36 -19.45
C ALA A 281 16.24 -17.90 -20.88
N TRP A 282 15.01 -18.06 -21.36
CA TRP A 282 14.73 -18.47 -22.75
C TRP A 282 15.27 -17.46 -23.77
N VAL A 283 15.09 -16.15 -23.54
CA VAL A 283 15.62 -15.08 -24.39
C VAL A 283 17.13 -15.18 -24.48
N LEU A 284 17.83 -15.38 -23.36
CA LEU A 284 19.29 -15.52 -23.35
C LEU A 284 19.79 -16.75 -24.13
N LYS A 285 19.03 -17.86 -24.11
CA LYS A 285 19.37 -19.09 -24.86
C LYS A 285 19.01 -19.02 -26.35
N SER A 286 17.94 -18.32 -26.70
CA SER A 286 17.33 -18.38 -28.04
C SER A 286 17.69 -17.19 -28.93
N VAL A 287 18.29 -16.13 -28.39
CA VAL A 287 18.65 -14.93 -29.16
C VAL A 287 19.89 -15.18 -30.03
N THR A 288 19.66 -15.20 -31.34
CA THR A 288 20.70 -15.08 -32.37
C THR A 288 21.07 -13.62 -32.61
N GLN A 289 22.14 -13.35 -33.38
CA GLN A 289 22.58 -11.98 -33.69
C GLN A 289 21.51 -11.14 -34.40
N SER A 290 20.61 -11.77 -35.16
CA SER A 290 19.53 -11.10 -35.91
C SER A 290 18.20 -11.00 -35.16
N SER A 291 18.14 -11.42 -33.89
CA SER A 291 16.88 -11.47 -33.15
C SER A 291 16.36 -10.07 -32.78
N PRO A 292 15.05 -9.78 -32.94
CA PRO A 292 14.45 -8.54 -32.45
C PRO A 292 14.49 -8.39 -30.93
N LEU A 293 14.82 -9.45 -30.20
CA LEU A 293 15.00 -9.45 -28.74
C LEU A 293 16.47 -9.24 -28.33
N ARG A 294 17.37 -8.98 -29.28
CA ARG A 294 18.81 -8.81 -29.01
C ARG A 294 19.10 -7.69 -28.01
N ALA A 295 18.47 -6.53 -28.20
CA ALA A 295 18.61 -5.41 -27.27
C ALA A 295 18.18 -5.78 -25.83
N PHE A 296 17.16 -6.62 -25.67
CA PHE A 296 16.74 -7.09 -24.35
C PHE A 296 17.74 -8.09 -23.74
N ALA A 297 18.26 -9.02 -24.54
CA ALA A 297 19.30 -9.94 -24.10
C ALA A 297 20.58 -9.20 -23.66
N ASP A 298 21.00 -8.19 -24.42
CA ASP A 298 22.17 -7.36 -24.10
C ASP A 298 21.93 -6.54 -22.83
N TRP A 299 20.73 -6.00 -22.65
CA TRP A 299 20.34 -5.31 -21.41
C TRP A 299 20.42 -6.25 -20.19
N ILE A 300 19.94 -7.49 -20.30
CA ILE A 300 20.04 -8.48 -19.21
C ILE A 300 21.51 -8.79 -18.89
N LYS A 301 22.35 -8.99 -19.90
CA LYS A 301 23.79 -9.24 -19.71
C LYS A 301 24.51 -8.06 -19.05
N GLN A 302 24.14 -6.84 -19.42
CA GLN A 302 24.75 -5.62 -18.88
C GLN A 302 24.31 -5.34 -17.44
N LYS A 303 23.03 -5.49 -17.14
CA LYS A 303 22.46 -5.11 -15.83
C LYS A 303 22.44 -6.25 -14.82
N HIS A 304 22.43 -7.50 -15.27
CA HIS A 304 22.32 -8.71 -14.45
C HIS A 304 23.27 -9.82 -14.93
N PRO A 305 24.59 -9.58 -14.91
CA PRO A 305 25.59 -10.54 -15.41
C PRO A 305 25.54 -11.89 -14.68
N GLU A 306 25.20 -11.91 -13.39
CA GLU A 306 25.06 -13.12 -12.58
C GLU A 306 23.94 -14.03 -13.09
N PHE A 307 22.80 -13.44 -13.46
CA PHE A 307 21.67 -14.18 -14.02
C PHE A 307 22.00 -14.71 -15.42
N ALA A 308 22.72 -13.91 -16.22
CA ALA A 308 23.16 -14.32 -17.54
C ALA A 308 24.14 -15.50 -17.50
N ALA A 309 25.09 -15.49 -16.56
CA ALA A 309 26.04 -16.58 -16.35
C ALA A 309 25.36 -17.89 -15.91
N GLN A 310 24.33 -17.81 -15.07
CA GLN A 310 23.54 -18.98 -14.66
C GLN A 310 22.71 -19.55 -15.81
N SER A 311 22.14 -18.68 -16.65
CA SER A 311 21.29 -19.08 -17.78
C SER A 311 22.08 -19.65 -18.95
N ALA A 312 23.40 -19.47 -19.00
CA ALA A 312 24.27 -20.05 -20.02
C ALA A 312 24.59 -21.54 -19.78
N LYS A 313 24.28 -22.06 -18.58
CA LYS A 313 24.40 -23.48 -18.24
C LYS A 313 23.15 -24.27 -18.69
#